data_AF-A0A515IK77-F1
#
_entry.id   AF-A0A515IK77-F1
#
_cell.length_a   1.000
_cell.length_b   1.000
_cell.length_c   1.000
_cell.angle_alpha   90.00
_cell.angle_beta   90.00
_cell.angle_gamma   90.00
#
_symmetry.space_group_name_H-M   'P 1'
#
loop_
_entity.id
_entity.type
_entity.pdbx_description
1 polymer ?
#
loop_
_entity_poly.entity_id
_entity_poly.type
_entity_poly.pdbx_seq_one_letter_code
_entity_poly.pdbx_strand_id
1 'polypeptide(L)'
;MELKKPESLNKQEIDFCELFIFGCDPYAGNARKCYEDIFYDSSHTSLRKAKQLMARDDVQEYINQLRAIANYETADLKARLTEKLLHIIDETSTAKYTDRRGTELSPAPLRSVAVQASKALMEMYPVKVAQESKVELKGNGDSGIVFNVIVPQSNNDNNVE
;
A
#
# COMPACT_ATOMS: atom_id res chain seq x y z
N MET A 1 5.92 20.54 8.93
CA MET A 1 5.96 19.74 10.18
C MET A 1 7.37 19.86 10.72
N GLU A 2 7.56 20.48 11.89
CA GLU A 2 8.87 20.50 12.54
C GLU A 2 9.07 19.19 13.32
N LEU A 3 10.20 18.52 13.07
CA LEU A 3 10.59 17.30 13.78
C LEU A 3 10.92 17.66 15.24
N LYS A 4 10.02 17.35 16.17
CA LYS A 4 10.40 17.27 17.57
C LYS A 4 11.18 15.98 17.76
N LYS A 5 12.51 16.07 17.69
CA LYS A 5 13.38 14.98 18.12
C LYS A 5 13.05 14.68 19.59
N PRO A 6 12.57 13.48 19.94
CA PRO A 6 12.36 13.14 21.33
C PRO A 6 13.72 13.17 22.06
N GLU A 7 13.83 13.96 23.13
CA GLU A 7 15.06 14.05 23.94
C GLU A 7 15.44 12.70 24.57
N SER A 8 14.52 11.74 24.63
CA SER A 8 14.72 10.42 25.20
C SER A 8 15.46 9.44 24.28
N LEU A 9 15.51 9.68 22.96
CA LEU A 9 16.14 8.75 22.01
C LEU A 9 17.61 9.09 21.80
N ASN A 10 18.46 8.05 21.85
CA ASN A 10 19.86 8.17 21.48
C ASN A 10 20.00 8.35 19.96
N LYS A 11 21.12 8.94 19.52
CA LYS A 11 21.41 9.18 18.09
C LYS A 11 21.30 7.90 17.25
N GLN A 12 21.79 6.77 17.77
CA GLN A 12 21.68 5.47 17.11
C GLN A 12 20.24 4.98 16.98
N GLU A 13 19.37 5.26 17.96
CA GLU A 13 17.96 4.87 17.92
C GLU A 13 17.19 5.74 16.91
N ILE A 14 17.56 7.03 16.80
CA ILE A 14 17.04 7.94 15.77
C ILE A 14 17.43 7.44 14.37
N ASP A 15 18.72 7.19 14.15
CA ASP A 15 19.24 6.68 12.88
C ASP A 15 18.55 5.35 12.51
N PHE A 16 18.23 4.51 13.51
CA PHE A 16 17.50 3.25 13.30
C PHE A 16 16.08 3.47 12.81
N CYS A 17 15.35 4.39 13.44
CA CYS A 17 13.97 4.70 13.04
C CYS A 17 13.92 5.32 11.65
N GLU A 18 14.85 6.23 11.35
CA GLU A 18 14.96 6.87 10.03
C GLU A 18 15.30 5.85 8.94
N LEU A 19 16.29 4.98 9.16
CA LEU A 19 16.65 3.92 8.21
C LEU A 19 15.53 2.89 8.03
N PHE A 20 14.79 2.58 9.10
CA PHE A 20 13.68 1.63 9.05
C PHE A 20 12.49 2.13 8.22
N ILE A 21 12.22 3.45 8.22
CA ILE A 21 11.10 4.06 7.50
C ILE A 21 11.50 4.57 6.12
N PHE A 22 12.63 5.26 6.00
CA PHE A 22 13.07 5.91 4.76
C PHE A 22 14.17 5.14 4.02
N GLY A 23 14.71 4.07 4.60
CA GLY A 23 15.72 3.26 3.93
C GLY A 23 15.19 2.63 2.64
N CYS A 24 16.09 2.37 1.69
CA CYS A 24 15.78 1.55 0.52
C CYS A 24 15.88 0.05 0.86
N ASP A 25 15.39 -0.82 -0.02
CA ASP A 25 15.66 -2.27 0.09
C ASP A 25 17.17 -2.53 0.19
N PRO A 26 17.64 -3.36 1.15
CA PRO A 26 16.91 -4.32 1.99
C PRO A 26 16.52 -3.81 3.41
N TYR A 27 16.55 -2.50 3.67
CA TYR A 27 16.39 -1.90 5.00
C TYR A 27 14.95 -1.50 5.32
N ALA A 28 14.19 -1.00 4.33
CA ALA A 28 12.78 -0.64 4.49
C ALA A 28 11.98 -1.77 5.17
N GLY A 29 11.44 -1.52 6.36
CA GLY A 29 10.65 -2.51 7.09
C GLY A 29 11.44 -3.71 7.66
N ASN A 30 12.76 -3.77 7.48
CA ASN A 30 13.61 -4.86 7.94
C ASN A 30 14.38 -4.48 9.21
N ALA A 31 13.74 -4.70 10.37
CA ALA A 31 14.30 -4.36 11.67
C ALA A 31 15.65 -5.05 11.95
N ARG A 32 15.90 -6.24 11.39
CA ARG A 32 17.17 -6.96 11.60
C ARG A 32 18.32 -6.25 10.90
N LYS A 33 18.18 -5.99 9.59
CA LYS A 33 19.20 -5.32 8.78
C LYS A 33 19.52 -3.92 9.30
N CYS A 34 18.50 -3.14 9.66
CA CYS A 34 18.70 -1.81 10.22
C CYS A 34 19.47 -1.86 11.55
N TYR A 35 19.16 -2.83 12.42
CA TYR A 35 19.82 -2.96 13.70
C TYR A 35 21.28 -3.44 13.55
N GLU A 36 21.52 -4.40 12.66
CA GLU A 36 22.87 -4.94 12.38
C GLU A 36 23.82 -3.83 11.89
N ASP A 37 23.36 -2.96 11.00
CA ASP A 37 24.20 -1.91 10.40
C ASP A 37 24.46 -0.73 11.35
N ILE A 38 23.50 -0.38 12.19
CA ILE A 38 23.59 0.81 13.06
C ILE A 38 24.29 0.49 14.39
N PHE A 39 23.99 -0.66 14.97
CA PHE A 39 24.58 -1.11 16.22
C PHE A 39 25.82 -1.99 16.01
N TYR A 40 26.21 -2.24 14.76
CA TYR A 40 27.34 -3.10 14.38
C TYR A 40 27.29 -4.48 15.05
N ASP A 41 26.08 -5.02 15.23
CA ASP A 41 25.81 -6.28 15.93
C ASP A 41 25.22 -7.32 14.98
N SER A 42 26.08 -8.10 14.32
CA SER A 42 25.71 -9.22 13.44
C SER A 42 25.31 -10.51 14.19
N SER A 43 25.04 -10.46 15.50
CA SER A 43 24.70 -11.66 16.25
C SER A 43 23.35 -12.24 15.84
N HIS A 44 23.14 -13.55 16.09
CA HIS A 44 21.84 -14.20 15.92
C HIS A 44 20.72 -13.57 16.78
N THR A 45 21.09 -12.76 17.79
CA THR A 45 20.13 -12.07 18.66
C THR A 45 19.71 -10.68 18.15
N SER A 46 20.30 -10.20 17.05
CA SER A 46 20.04 -8.88 16.46
C SER A 46 18.54 -8.64 16.24
N LEU A 47 17.83 -9.63 15.68
CA LEU A 47 16.38 -9.55 15.46
C LEU A 47 15.59 -9.40 16.79
N ARG A 48 16.00 -10.10 17.85
CA ARG A 48 15.33 -10.01 19.16
C ARG A 48 15.55 -8.62 19.78
N LYS A 49 16.78 -8.11 19.72
CA LYS A 49 17.14 -6.78 20.22
C LYS A 49 16.43 -5.67 19.45
N ALA A 50 16.37 -5.79 18.12
CA ALA A 50 15.63 -4.86 17.26
C ALA A 50 14.13 -4.82 17.62
N LYS A 51 13.50 -5.99 17.81
CA LYS A 51 12.10 -6.07 18.25
C LYS A 51 11.89 -5.47 19.65
N GLN A 52 12.84 -5.68 20.56
CA GLN A 52 12.79 -5.09 21.90
C GLN A 52 12.91 -3.56 21.85
N LEU A 53 13.77 -3.03 20.98
CA LEU A 53 13.91 -1.59 20.74
C LEU A 53 12.60 -1.00 20.20
N MET A 54 12.01 -1.65 19.19
CA MET A 54 10.72 -1.24 18.60
C MET A 54 9.52 -1.46 19.52
N ALA A 55 9.67 -2.19 20.63
CA ALA A 55 8.61 -2.40 21.62
C ALA A 55 8.53 -1.26 22.64
N ARG A 56 9.52 -0.36 22.70
CA ARG A 56 9.48 0.80 23.59
C ARG A 56 8.52 1.86 23.04
N ASP A 57 7.73 2.46 23.93
CA ASP A 57 6.68 3.42 23.57
C ASP A 57 7.24 4.68 22.89
N ASP A 58 8.40 5.17 23.34
CA ASP A 58 9.07 6.34 22.77
C ASP A 58 9.55 6.12 21.33
N VAL A 59 10.12 4.95 21.05
CA VAL A 59 10.53 4.53 19.71
C VAL A 59 9.32 4.34 18.80
N GLN A 60 8.24 3.75 19.30
CA GLN A 60 7.00 3.59 18.53
C GLN A 60 6.36 4.93 18.16
N GLU A 61 6.33 5.87 19.09
CA GLU A 61 5.80 7.21 18.83
C GLU A 61 6.60 7.91 17.73
N TYR A 62 7.94 7.86 17.80
CA TYR A 62 8.80 8.44 16.76
C TYR A 62 8.60 7.75 15.40
N ILE A 63 8.54 6.41 15.37
CA ILE A 63 8.25 5.67 14.13
C ILE A 63 6.89 6.07 13.54
N ASN A 64 5.87 6.28 14.37
CA ASN A 64 4.55 6.70 13.91
C ASN A 64 4.56 8.12 13.35
N GLN A 65 5.32 9.04 13.95
CA GLN A 65 5.54 10.38 13.41
C GLN A 65 6.24 10.32 12.03
N LEU A 66 7.31 9.53 11.91
CA LEU A 66 8.02 9.32 10.64
C LEU A 66 7.11 8.72 9.56
N ARG A 67 6.26 7.74 9.92
CA ARG A 67 5.24 7.19 9.02
C ARG A 67 4.22 8.23 8.58
N ALA A 68 3.76 9.09 9.48
CA ALA A 68 2.83 10.15 9.14
C ALA A 68 3.43 11.12 8.12
N ILE A 69 4.72 11.44 8.26
CA ILE A 69 5.45 12.28 7.31
C ILE A 69 5.62 11.56 5.96
N ALA A 70 6.10 10.31 5.97
CA ALA A 70 6.23 9.53 4.73
C ALA A 70 4.88 9.40 4.00
N ASN A 71 3.79 9.20 4.73
CA ASN A 71 2.44 9.15 4.18
C ASN A 71 1.99 10.52 3.64
N TYR A 72 2.36 11.62 4.29
CA TYR A 72 2.06 12.97 3.82
C TYR A 72 2.83 13.30 2.53
N GLU A 73 4.13 13.04 2.49
CA GLU A 73 4.97 13.24 1.31
C GLU A 73 4.49 12.40 0.12
N THR A 74 4.14 11.14 0.36
CA THR A 74 3.58 10.28 -0.68
C THR A 74 2.19 10.74 -1.12
N ALA A 75 1.36 11.29 -0.23
CA ALA A 75 0.05 11.84 -0.59
C ALA A 75 0.14 13.11 -1.44
N ASP A 76 1.00 14.07 -1.06
CA ASP A 76 1.21 15.31 -1.83
C ASP A 76 1.82 14.99 -3.21
N LEU A 77 2.79 14.08 -3.26
CA LEU A 77 3.37 13.63 -4.53
C LEU A 77 2.31 12.94 -5.41
N LYS A 78 1.46 12.08 -4.83
CA LYS A 78 0.35 11.46 -5.55
C LYS A 78 -0.63 12.50 -6.09
N ALA A 79 -1.00 13.51 -5.31
CA ALA A 79 -1.88 14.58 -5.77
C ALA A 79 -1.29 15.32 -6.97
N ARG A 80 -0.01 15.71 -6.89
CA ARG A 80 0.71 16.37 -7.99
C ARG A 80 0.83 15.51 -9.25
N LEU A 81 1.10 14.21 -9.09
CA LEU A 81 1.14 13.27 -10.20
C LEU A 81 -0.24 13.09 -10.84
N THR A 82 -1.30 13.09 -10.01
CA THR A 82 -2.69 12.97 -10.47
C THR A 82 -3.08 14.13 -11.37
N GLU A 83 -2.83 15.37 -10.93
CA GLU A 83 -3.12 16.58 -11.71
C GLU A 83 -2.40 16.58 -13.06
N LYS A 84 -1.10 16.23 -13.07
CA LYS A 84 -0.31 16.15 -14.30
C LYS A 84 -0.83 15.08 -15.27
N LEU A 85 -1.19 13.91 -14.77
CA LEU A 85 -1.73 12.85 -15.62
C LEU A 85 -3.10 13.21 -16.18
N LEU A 86 -3.98 13.84 -15.38
CA LEU A 86 -5.26 14.36 -15.86
C LEU A 86 -5.05 15.40 -16.98
N HIS A 87 -4.14 16.35 -16.78
CA HIS A 87 -3.80 17.33 -17.81
C HIS A 87 -3.30 16.68 -19.11
N ILE A 88 -2.42 15.67 -19.00
CA ILE A 88 -1.92 14.93 -20.17
C ILE A 88 -3.07 14.22 -20.89
N ILE A 89 -4.01 13.61 -20.15
CA ILE A 89 -5.17 12.93 -20.73
C ILE A 89 -6.05 13.93 -21.49
N ASP A 90 -6.38 15.07 -20.89
CA ASP A 90 -7.23 16.09 -21.50
C ASP A 90 -6.61 16.65 -22.80
N GLU A 91 -5.31 16.98 -22.77
CA GLU A 91 -4.58 17.47 -23.93
C GLU A 91 -4.51 16.40 -25.03
N THR A 92 -4.04 15.20 -24.70
CA THR A 92 -3.80 14.13 -25.68
C THR A 92 -5.07 13.44 -26.18
N SER A 93 -6.22 13.68 -25.54
CA SER A 93 -7.54 13.18 -25.98
C SER A 93 -8.19 14.04 -27.06
N THR A 94 -7.80 15.32 -27.20
CA THR A 94 -8.41 16.25 -28.16
C THR A 94 -7.40 16.80 -29.17
N ALA A 95 -6.11 16.84 -28.83
CA ALA A 95 -5.06 17.36 -29.69
C ALA A 95 -5.03 16.67 -31.07
N LYS A 96 -4.77 17.50 -32.09
CA LYS A 96 -4.52 17.13 -33.47
C LYS A 96 -3.27 17.88 -33.93
N TYR A 97 -2.31 17.17 -34.51
CA TYR A 97 -1.08 17.77 -35.04
C TYR A 97 -1.05 17.68 -36.55
N THR A 98 -0.36 18.62 -37.17
CA THR A 98 -0.13 18.67 -38.62
C THR A 98 1.36 18.64 -38.90
N ASP A 99 1.76 17.93 -39.94
CA ASP A 99 3.14 17.99 -40.45
C ASP A 99 3.46 19.38 -41.04
N ARG A 100 4.74 19.68 -41.27
CA ARG A 100 5.22 20.93 -41.88
C ARG A 100 4.58 21.23 -43.25
N ARG A 101 4.06 20.20 -43.92
CA ARG A 101 3.37 20.28 -45.22
C ARG A 101 1.85 20.48 -45.11
N GLY A 102 1.31 20.58 -43.89
CA GLY A 102 -0.12 20.77 -43.62
C GLY A 102 -0.96 19.48 -43.56
N THR A 103 -0.35 18.32 -43.73
CA THR A 103 -1.05 17.03 -43.61
C THR A 103 -1.36 16.72 -42.14
N GLU A 104 -2.61 16.42 -41.81
CA GLU A 104 -2.98 15.98 -40.45
C GLU A 104 -2.32 14.64 -40.12
N LEU A 105 -1.62 14.60 -38.99
CA LEU A 105 -1.03 13.37 -38.44
C LEU A 105 -2.11 12.54 -37.76
N SER A 106 -1.97 11.22 -37.83
CA SER A 106 -2.88 10.31 -37.15
C SER A 106 -2.93 10.63 -35.65
N PRO A 107 -4.11 10.75 -35.03
CA PRO A 107 -4.24 10.99 -33.59
C PRO A 107 -3.94 9.75 -32.75
N ALA A 108 -3.81 8.56 -33.37
CA ALA A 108 -3.63 7.29 -32.67
C ALA A 108 -2.47 7.28 -31.64
N PRO A 109 -1.29 7.86 -31.92
CA PRO A 109 -0.21 7.93 -30.93
C PRO A 109 -0.60 8.75 -29.70
N LEU A 110 -1.28 9.88 -29.86
CA LEU A 110 -1.73 10.70 -28.72
C LEU A 110 -2.80 9.97 -27.90
N ARG A 111 -3.75 9.31 -28.56
CA ARG A 111 -4.76 8.50 -27.87
C ARG A 111 -4.13 7.34 -27.10
N SER A 112 -3.04 6.77 -27.60
CA SER A 112 -2.29 5.75 -26.87
C SER A 112 -1.64 6.30 -25.59
N VAL A 113 -1.11 7.54 -25.62
CA VAL A 113 -0.56 8.22 -24.43
C VAL A 113 -1.66 8.49 -23.40
N ALA A 114 -2.85 8.94 -23.84
CA ALA A 114 -3.99 9.13 -22.95
C ALA A 114 -4.38 7.83 -22.21
N VAL A 115 -4.39 6.69 -22.92
CA VAL A 115 -4.68 5.37 -22.33
C VAL A 115 -3.59 4.95 -21.34
N GLN A 116 -2.32 5.18 -21.66
CA GLN A 116 -1.21 4.86 -20.75
C GLN A 116 -1.24 5.72 -19.49
N ALA A 117 -1.51 7.02 -19.62
CA ALA A 117 -1.68 7.93 -18.47
C ALA A 117 -2.87 7.51 -17.60
N SER A 118 -3.98 7.11 -18.21
CA SER A 118 -5.15 6.58 -17.51
C SER A 118 -4.82 5.29 -16.76
N LYS A 119 -4.04 4.38 -17.37
CA LYS A 119 -3.57 3.15 -16.72
C LYS A 119 -2.68 3.46 -15.51
N ALA A 120 -1.75 4.41 -15.63
CA ALA A 120 -0.91 4.83 -14.50
C ALA A 120 -1.74 5.41 -13.34
N LEU A 121 -2.81 6.17 -13.62
CA LEU A 121 -3.76 6.61 -12.61
C LEU A 121 -4.48 5.44 -11.93
N MET A 122 -4.91 4.44 -12.69
CA MET A 122 -5.54 3.23 -12.15
C MET A 122 -4.59 2.40 -11.27
N GLU A 123 -3.29 2.36 -11.59
CA GLU A 123 -2.28 1.68 -10.77
C GLU A 123 -1.99 2.45 -9.47
N MET A 124 -1.97 3.79 -9.51
CA MET A 124 -1.79 4.62 -8.31
C MET A 124 -3.02 4.61 -7.38
N TYR A 125 -4.22 4.56 -7.96
CA TYR A 125 -5.50 4.43 -7.25
C TYR A 125 -6.21 3.18 -7.76
N PRO A 126 -5.82 1.98 -7.29
CA PRO A 126 -6.48 0.76 -7.70
C PRO A 126 -7.96 0.87 -7.35
N VAL A 127 -8.80 0.96 -8.38
CA VAL A 127 -10.25 0.86 -8.26
C VAL A 127 -10.49 -0.57 -7.78
N LYS A 128 -10.68 -0.73 -6.48
CA LYS A 128 -11.11 -2.00 -5.90
C LYS A 128 -12.50 -2.29 -6.46
N VAL A 129 -12.56 -2.97 -7.61
CA VAL A 129 -13.70 -3.85 -7.83
C VAL A 129 -13.60 -4.82 -6.66
N ALA A 130 -14.56 -4.74 -5.75
CA ALA A 130 -14.72 -5.69 -4.66
C ALA A 130 -14.96 -7.07 -5.30
N GLN A 131 -13.90 -7.71 -5.79
CA GLN A 131 -13.90 -9.13 -6.07
C GLN A 131 -13.95 -9.80 -4.72
N GLU A 132 -15.19 -10.09 -4.35
CA GLU A 132 -15.68 -11.17 -3.51
C GLU A 132 -14.84 -11.45 -2.27
N SER A 133 -15.47 -11.24 -1.12
CA SER A 133 -15.14 -11.89 0.14
C SER A 133 -14.86 -13.37 -0.09
N LYS A 134 -13.60 -13.72 -0.39
CA LYS A 134 -13.11 -15.07 -0.28
C LYS A 134 -13.12 -15.35 1.21
N VAL A 135 -14.24 -15.91 1.69
CA VAL A 135 -14.36 -16.45 3.03
C VAL A 135 -13.32 -17.57 3.10
N GLU A 136 -12.10 -17.22 3.51
CA GLU A 136 -11.08 -18.20 3.86
C GLU A 136 -11.51 -18.85 5.17
N LEU A 137 -12.28 -19.94 5.04
CA LEU A 137 -12.51 -20.90 6.13
C LEU A 137 -11.17 -21.56 6.47
N LYS A 138 -10.37 -20.91 7.32
CA LYS A 138 -9.18 -21.54 7.90
C LYS A 138 -9.62 -22.59 8.92
N GLY A 139 -9.81 -23.81 8.45
CA GLY A 139 -9.93 -24.99 9.30
C GLY A 139 -8.58 -25.28 9.97
N ASN A 140 -8.42 -24.84 11.22
CA ASN A 140 -7.33 -25.32 12.05
C ASN A 140 -7.71 -26.73 12.58
N GLY A 141 -7.18 -27.76 11.93
CA GLY A 141 -7.13 -29.13 12.47
C GLY A 141 -8.30 -30.03 12.07
N ASP A 142 -8.02 -30.94 11.13
CA ASP A 142 -8.51 -32.33 10.99
C ASP A 142 -10.00 -32.69 11.17
N SER A 143 -10.91 -31.71 11.16
CA SER A 143 -12.35 -31.98 11.19
C SER A 143 -13.04 -31.31 10.01
N GLY A 144 -13.50 -32.14 9.08
CA GLY A 144 -14.25 -31.71 7.91
C GLY A 144 -15.51 -30.95 8.31
N ILE A 145 -15.84 -29.91 7.53
CA ILE A 145 -17.04 -29.11 7.72
C ILE A 145 -18.25 -29.95 7.30
N VAL A 146 -19.11 -30.33 8.25
CA VAL A 146 -20.38 -31.03 7.98
C VAL A 146 -21.51 -30.01 8.01
N PHE A 147 -22.17 -29.81 6.87
CA PHE A 147 -23.39 -29.01 6.79
C PHE A 147 -24.59 -29.88 7.14
N ASN A 148 -25.19 -29.63 8.31
CA ASN A 148 -26.48 -30.23 8.63
C ASN A 148 -27.58 -29.41 7.94
N VAL A 149 -28.06 -29.91 6.80
CA VAL A 149 -29.19 -29.33 6.09
C VAL A 149 -30.48 -29.82 6.74
N ILE A 150 -31.22 -28.93 7.40
CA ILE A 150 -32.56 -29.22 7.91
C ILE A 150 -33.56 -28.84 6.82
N VAL A 151 -34.18 -29.83 6.19
CA VAL A 151 -35.28 -29.61 5.26
C VAL A 151 -36.56 -29.41 6.09
N PRO A 152 -37.25 -28.26 5.99
CA PRO A 152 -38.51 -28.06 6.68
C PRO A 152 -39.56 -29.05 6.13
N GLN A 153 -40.14 -29.84 7.02
CA GLN A 153 -41.26 -30.72 6.70
C GLN A 153 -42.48 -29.83 6.44
N SER A 154 -43.03 -29.91 5.23
CA SER A 154 -44.34 -29.30 4.94
C SER A 154 -45.41 -30.12 5.65
N ASN A 155 -45.94 -29.60 6.76
CA ASN A 155 -47.14 -30.15 7.41
C ASN A 155 -48.33 -29.98 6.45
N ASN A 156 -48.64 -31.01 5.67
CA ASN A 156 -49.92 -31.13 5.00
C ASN A 156 -50.94 -31.72 5.99
N ASP A 157 -51.34 -30.93 6.99
CA ASP A 157 -52.57 -31.16 7.72
C ASP A 157 -53.73 -30.57 6.90
N ASN A 158 -54.07 -31.23 5.79
CA ASN A 158 -55.35 -31.05 5.11
C ASN A 158 -56.13 -32.36 5.25
N ASN A 159 -56.60 -32.64 6.46
CA ASN A 159 -57.74 -33.51 6.68
C ASN A 159 -58.93 -32.59 6.96
N VAL A 160 -59.66 -32.26 5.91
CA VAL A 160 -60.99 -31.66 5.99
C VAL A 160 -61.97 -32.76 5.58
N GLU A 161 -62.96 -33.00 6.45
CA GLU A 161 -64.14 -33.84 6.22
C GLU A 161 -64.83 -33.61 4.86
#